data_AF-A0A3B9AF02-F1
#
_entry.id   AF-A0A3B9AF02-F1
#
_cell.length_a   1.000
_cell.length_b   1.000
_cell.length_c   1.000
_cell.angle_alpha   90.00
_cell.angle_beta   90.00
_cell.angle_gamma   90.00
#
_symmetry.space_group_name_H-M   'P 1'
#
loop_
_entity.id
_entity.type
_entity.pdbx_description
1 polymer ?
#
loop_
_entity_poly.entity_id
_entity_poly.type
_entity_poly.pdbx_seq_one_letter_code
_entity_poly.pdbx_strand_id
1 'polypeptide(L)'
;AGKQDVTVAQLLSHQAGICGPRERVEMAELYDWDGLCAVLAAQWPFWEPGTANGYHAVVFGHIAGEVARRVTGRKKSLGQLFAEKVADPLGAGKDYYIGLPE
;
A
#
# COMPACT_ATOMS: atom_id res chain seq x y z
N ALA A 1 5.26 0.38 16.24
CA ALA A 1 4.35 0.30 17.41
C ALA A 1 3.20 1.32 17.26
N GLY A 2 2.12 1.23 18.04
CA GLY A 2 1.04 2.22 18.05
C GLY A 2 0.02 2.11 16.91
N LYS A 3 -0.04 0.96 16.21
CA LYS A 3 -0.94 0.73 15.07
C LYS A 3 -1.78 -0.55 15.17
N GLN A 4 -1.73 -1.25 16.31
CA GLN A 4 -2.37 -2.55 16.51
C GLN A 4 -3.89 -2.52 16.36
N ASP A 5 -4.52 -1.37 16.63
CA ASP A 5 -5.97 -1.18 16.57
C ASP A 5 -6.43 -0.47 15.28
N VAL A 6 -5.52 -0.16 14.35
CA VAL A 6 -5.86 0.48 13.09
C VAL A 6 -6.70 -0.46 12.23
N THR A 7 -7.90 -0.02 11.88
CA THR A 7 -8.79 -0.76 10.98
C THR A 7 -8.36 -0.63 9.52
N VAL A 8 -8.77 -1.58 8.69
CA VAL A 8 -8.58 -1.49 7.23
C VAL A 8 -9.25 -0.24 6.66
N ALA A 9 -10.42 0.15 7.19
CA ALA A 9 -11.11 1.37 6.76
C ALA A 9 -10.31 2.63 7.07
N GLN A 10 -9.70 2.74 8.26
CA GLN A 10 -8.81 3.87 8.61
C GLN A 10 -7.56 3.90 7.75
N LEU A 11 -6.97 2.73 7.44
CA LEU A 11 -5.82 2.63 6.55
C LEU A 11 -6.16 3.16 5.14
N LEU A 12 -7.28 2.71 4.58
CA LEU A 12 -7.74 3.09 3.24
C LEU A 12 -8.31 4.52 3.15
N SER A 13 -8.51 5.20 4.28
CA SER A 13 -9.00 6.58 4.35
C SER A 13 -7.96 7.57 4.88
N HIS A 14 -6.67 7.20 4.80
CA HIS A 14 -5.53 8.05 5.17
C HIS A 14 -5.43 8.43 6.65
N GLN A 15 -6.01 7.62 7.55
CA GLN A 15 -6.08 7.88 8.99
C GLN A 15 -5.07 7.07 9.81
N ALA A 16 -4.24 6.22 9.19
CA ALA A 16 -3.27 5.38 9.88
C ALA A 16 -2.03 6.14 10.41
N GLY A 17 -1.87 7.43 10.07
CA GLY A 17 -0.76 8.25 10.55
C GLY A 17 0.61 7.91 9.95
N ILE A 18 0.67 7.24 8.80
CA ILE A 18 1.93 6.83 8.14
C ILE A 18 2.03 7.39 6.71
N CYS A 19 1.74 8.68 6.55
CA CYS A 19 1.62 9.36 5.26
C CYS A 19 2.89 9.33 4.37
N GLY A 20 4.04 9.04 4.97
CA GLY A 20 5.30 8.74 4.28
C GLY A 20 6.34 8.16 5.25
N PRO A 21 7.47 7.67 4.76
CA PRO A 21 8.59 7.26 5.60
C PRO A 21 9.13 8.43 6.43
N ARG A 22 9.52 8.17 7.67
CA ARG A 22 10.17 9.17 8.53
C ARG A 22 11.61 9.48 8.10
N GLU A 23 12.30 8.46 7.60
CA GLU A 23 13.65 8.57 7.08
C GLU A 23 13.61 8.84 5.58
N ARG A 24 14.70 9.41 5.04
CA ARG A 24 14.81 9.62 3.61
C ARG A 24 14.89 8.26 2.92
N VAL A 25 14.05 8.07 1.92
CA VAL A 25 14.05 6.89 1.05
C VAL A 25 14.47 7.27 -0.37
N GLU A 26 15.28 6.43 -0.98
CA GLU A 26 15.70 6.50 -2.38
C GLU A 26 14.71 5.77 -3.29
N MET A 27 14.74 6.07 -4.59
CA MET A 27 13.83 5.44 -5.55
C MET A 27 13.96 3.91 -5.61
N ALA A 28 15.16 3.36 -5.40
CA ALA A 28 15.37 1.93 -5.36
C ALA A 28 14.60 1.26 -4.21
N GLU A 29 14.48 1.94 -3.07
CA GLU A 29 13.73 1.44 -1.90
C GLU A 29 12.21 1.51 -2.15
N LEU A 30 11.73 2.43 -2.99
CA LEU A 30 10.33 2.44 -3.42
C LEU A 30 9.98 1.21 -4.27
N TYR A 31 10.95 0.68 -5.01
CA TYR A 31 10.79 -0.52 -5.85
C TYR A 31 10.95 -1.82 -5.06
N ASP A 32 11.63 -1.80 -3.91
CA ASP A 32 11.62 -2.90 -2.95
C ASP A 32 10.32 -2.90 -2.13
N TRP A 33 9.31 -3.59 -2.67
CA TRP A 33 7.98 -3.67 -2.07
C TRP A 33 8.00 -4.17 -0.62
N ASP A 34 8.69 -5.29 -0.37
CA ASP A 34 8.65 -5.94 0.94
C ASP A 34 9.47 -5.15 1.96
N GLY A 35 10.60 -4.57 1.55
CA GLY A 35 11.42 -3.67 2.37
C GLY A 35 10.64 -2.42 2.81
N LEU A 36 10.03 -1.70 1.88
CA LEU A 36 9.25 -0.50 2.20
C LEU A 36 8.01 -0.82 3.06
N CYS A 37 7.32 -1.93 2.80
CA CYS A 37 6.19 -2.35 3.64
C CYS A 37 6.64 -2.66 5.08
N ALA A 38 7.81 -3.26 5.27
CA ALA A 38 8.36 -3.53 6.60
C ALA A 38 8.68 -2.24 7.36
N VAL A 39 9.30 -1.25 6.69
CA VAL A 39 9.58 0.07 7.27
C VAL A 39 8.29 0.74 7.75
N LEU A 40 7.26 0.79 6.90
CA LEU A 40 5.98 1.43 7.23
C LEU A 40 5.22 0.69 8.34
N ALA A 41 5.28 -0.65 8.35
CA ALA A 41 4.68 -1.47 9.41
C ALA A 41 5.36 -1.23 10.77
N ALA A 42 6.67 -1.01 10.80
CA ALA A 42 7.41 -0.71 12.03
C ALA A 42 7.19 0.73 12.53
N GLN A 43 7.05 1.69 11.61
CA GLN A 43 7.01 3.13 11.87
C GLN A 43 5.98 3.56 12.93
N TRP A 44 6.37 4.48 13.83
CA TRP A 44 5.42 5.14 14.72
C TRP A 44 4.57 6.18 13.96
N PRO A 45 3.24 6.18 14.12
CA PRO A 45 2.37 7.17 13.49
C PRO A 45 2.79 8.62 13.76
N PHE A 46 2.52 9.53 12.83
CA PHE A 46 2.75 10.98 13.02
C PHE A 46 1.73 11.61 13.97
N TRP A 47 0.54 11.02 14.07
CA TRP A 47 -0.55 11.39 14.98
C TRP A 47 -1.27 10.12 15.45
N GLU A 48 -2.14 10.23 16.46
CA GLU A 48 -2.94 9.10 16.92
C GLU A 48 -3.87 8.59 15.80
N PRO A 49 -3.77 7.32 15.36
CA PRO A 49 -4.58 6.83 14.25
C PRO A 49 -6.08 7.03 14.45
N GLY A 50 -6.78 7.47 13.39
CA GLY A 50 -8.22 7.74 13.43
C GLY A 50 -8.62 9.12 13.97
N THR A 51 -7.70 9.90 14.54
CA THR A 51 -7.99 11.26 15.05
C THR A 51 -7.77 12.36 14.01
N ALA A 52 -7.05 12.06 12.94
CA ALA A 52 -6.82 12.95 11.81
C ALA A 52 -6.53 12.15 10.53
N ASN A 53 -6.58 12.84 9.39
CA ASN A 53 -6.21 12.31 8.09
C ASN A 53 -5.06 13.11 7.48
N GLY A 54 -4.13 12.40 6.84
CA GLY A 54 -3.05 13.01 6.07
C GLY A 54 -2.73 12.15 4.86
N TYR A 55 -2.79 12.75 3.67
CA TYR A 55 -2.72 12.02 2.41
C TYR A 55 -1.42 11.20 2.31
N HIS A 56 -1.55 9.89 2.10
CA HIS A 56 -0.43 8.95 2.00
C HIS A 56 0.11 8.93 0.57
N ALA A 57 0.65 10.06 0.12
CA ALA A 57 0.75 10.43 -1.29
C ALA A 57 1.42 9.38 -2.19
N VAL A 58 2.43 8.68 -1.68
CA VAL A 58 3.17 7.64 -2.42
C VAL A 58 2.87 6.25 -1.85
N VAL A 59 2.96 6.12 -0.53
CA VAL A 59 2.92 4.82 0.15
C VAL A 59 1.53 4.21 0.28
N PHE A 60 0.47 4.91 -0.13
CA PHE A 60 -0.90 4.39 -0.14
C PHE A 60 -1.00 3.07 -0.92
N GLY A 61 -0.37 3.01 -2.11
CA GLY A 61 -0.37 1.81 -2.94
C GLY A 61 0.26 0.60 -2.24
N HIS A 62 1.39 0.80 -1.54
CA HIS A 62 2.07 -0.26 -0.79
C HIS A 62 1.24 -0.78 0.37
N ILE A 63 0.71 0.10 1.23
CA ILE A 63 -0.03 -0.34 2.43
C ILE A 63 -1.38 -0.97 2.08
N ALA A 64 -2.12 -0.43 1.10
CA ALA A 64 -3.36 -1.04 0.63
C ALA A 64 -3.08 -2.35 -0.12
N GLY A 65 -2.06 -2.35 -0.96
CA GLY A 65 -1.64 -3.52 -1.73
C GLY A 65 -1.16 -4.66 -0.85
N GLU A 66 -0.45 -4.37 0.24
CA GLU A 66 0.06 -5.42 1.13
C GLU A 66 -1.08 -6.13 1.86
N VAL A 67 -2.14 -5.41 2.24
CA VAL A 67 -3.37 -6.06 2.75
C VAL A 67 -3.95 -7.01 1.70
N ALA A 68 -4.09 -6.56 0.44
CA ALA A 68 -4.60 -7.38 -0.66
C ALA A 68 -3.72 -8.62 -0.92
N ARG A 69 -2.39 -8.46 -0.90
CA ARG A 69 -1.43 -9.57 -1.03
C ARG A 69 -1.57 -10.57 0.12
N ARG A 70 -1.70 -10.11 1.37
CA ARG A 70 -1.82 -10.98 2.54
C ARG A 70 -3.05 -11.88 2.46
N VAL A 71 -4.22 -11.31 2.15
CA VAL A 71 -5.48 -12.08 2.05
C VAL A 71 -5.52 -13.02 0.85
N THR A 72 -4.64 -12.84 -0.13
CA THR A 72 -4.49 -13.70 -1.32
C THR A 72 -3.27 -14.64 -1.25
N GLY A 73 -2.64 -14.75 -0.07
CA GLY A 73 -1.53 -15.67 0.17
C GLY A 73 -0.18 -15.21 -0.41
N ARG A 74 -0.04 -13.94 -0.79
CA ARG A 74 1.20 -13.28 -1.27
C ARG A 74 1.84 -13.91 -2.51
N LYS A 75 1.05 -14.65 -3.31
CA LYS A 75 1.55 -15.32 -4.52
C LYS A 75 1.68 -14.39 -5.73
N LYS A 76 0.99 -13.26 -5.70
CA LYS A 76 0.89 -12.30 -6.82
C LYS A 76 1.17 -10.89 -6.33
N SER A 77 1.67 -10.04 -7.23
CA SER A 77 1.80 -8.60 -6.99
C SER A 77 0.41 -7.93 -6.96
N LEU A 78 0.34 -6.70 -6.45
CA LEU A 78 -0.91 -5.92 -6.53
C LEU A 78 -1.36 -5.71 -7.98
N GLY A 79 -0.41 -5.47 -8.90
CA GLY A 79 -0.72 -5.28 -10.32
C GLY A 79 -1.31 -6.53 -10.98
N GLN A 80 -0.79 -7.72 -10.65
CA GLN A 80 -1.37 -8.98 -11.11
C GLN A 80 -2.77 -9.23 -10.54
N LEU A 81 -3.00 -8.91 -9.26
CA LEU A 81 -4.33 -8.98 -8.66
C LEU A 81 -5.31 -8.01 -9.34
N PHE A 82 -4.86 -6.79 -9.64
CA PHE A 82 -5.65 -5.78 -10.35
C PHE A 82 -6.00 -6.24 -11.76
N ALA A 83 -5.04 -6.75 -12.52
CA ALA A 83 -5.27 -7.27 -13.87
C ALA A 83 -6.36 -8.36 -13.85
N GLU A 84 -6.15 -9.42 -13.07
CA GLU A 84 -7.02 -10.60 -13.08
C GLU A 84 -8.42 -10.35 -12.49
N LYS A 85 -8.52 -9.49 -11.46
CA LYS A 85 -9.76 -9.31 -10.71
C LYS A 85 -10.55 -8.07 -11.09
N VAL A 86 -9.93 -7.11 -11.78
CA VAL A 86 -10.55 -5.83 -12.11
C VAL A 86 -10.41 -5.51 -13.59
N ALA A 87 -9.19 -5.38 -14.12
CA ALA A 87 -8.99 -4.88 -15.48
C ALA A 87 -9.48 -5.86 -16.54
N ASP A 88 -9.13 -7.14 -16.45
CA ASP A 88 -9.51 -8.16 -17.43
C ASP A 88 -11.03 -8.41 -17.46
N PRO A 89 -11.74 -8.58 -16.31
CA PRO A 89 -13.19 -8.72 -16.30
C PRO A 89 -13.95 -7.51 -16.87
N LEU A 90 -13.34 -6.32 -16.83
CA LEU A 90 -13.91 -5.08 -17.36
C LEU A 90 -13.47 -4.78 -18.80
N GLY A 91 -12.65 -5.63 -19.42
CA GLY A 91 -12.12 -5.42 -20.77
C GLY A 91 -11.06 -4.32 -20.89
N ALA A 92 -10.50 -3.85 -19.77
CA ALA A 92 -9.52 -2.77 -19.69
C ALA A 92 -8.07 -3.27 -19.52
N GLY A 93 -7.85 -4.59 -19.54
CA GLY A 93 -6.52 -5.20 -19.30
C GLY A 93 -5.42 -4.79 -20.28
N LYS A 94 -5.79 -4.17 -21.41
CA LYS A 94 -4.83 -3.62 -22.39
C LYS A 94 -4.49 -2.15 -22.19
N ASP A 95 -5.29 -1.43 -21.39
CA ASP A 95 -5.26 0.03 -21.30
C ASP A 95 -4.84 0.54 -19.92
N TYR A 96 -4.86 -0.31 -18.88
CA TYR A 96 -4.52 0.08 -17.52
C TYR A 96 -3.61 -0.94 -16.84
N TYR A 97 -2.46 -0.47 -16.35
CA TYR A 97 -1.46 -1.32 -15.70
C TYR A 97 -0.97 -0.70 -14.39
N ILE A 98 -0.66 -1.56 -13.42
CA ILE A 98 0.15 -1.23 -12.25
C ILE A 98 1.43 -2.06 -12.38
N GLY A 99 2.46 -1.46 -12.96
CA GLY A 99 3.62 -2.16 -13.51
C GLY A 99 3.36 -2.60 -14.95
N LEU A 100 4.05 -1.98 -15.91
CA LEU A 100 3.93 -2.35 -17.32
C LEU A 100 4.57 -3.74 -17.58
N PRO A 101 3.96 -4.57 -18.43
CA PRO A 101 4.61 -5.78 -18.93
C PRO A 101 5.83 -5.44 -19.79
N GLU A 102 6.79 -6.36 -19.86
CA GLU A 102 7.92 -6.29 -20.80
C GLU A 102 7.49 -6.46 -22.26
#